data_AF-W8X8H0-F1
#
_entry.id   AF-W8X8H0-F1
#
_cell.length_a   1.000
_cell.length_b   1.000
_cell.length_c   1.000
_cell.angle_alpha   90.00
_cell.angle_beta   90.00
_cell.angle_gamma   90.00
#
_symmetry.space_group_name_H-M   'P 1'
#
loop_
_entity.id
_entity.type
_entity.pdbx_description
1 polymer ?
#
loop_
_entity_poly.entity_id
_entity_poly.type
_entity_poly.pdbx_seq_one_letter_code
_entity_poly.pdbx_strand_id
1 'polypeptide(L)' 'MLEASRWMVWLEIEQRHLVWMRAKGYPWQAIAKRFGCDRSTAWRRWQRALECIALNLMHPSPITR' A
#
# COMPACT_ATOMS: atom_id res chain seq x y z
N MET A 1 -12.89 12.73 -11.94
CA MET A 1 -11.53 12.26 -11.58
C MET A 1 -11.65 11.04 -10.68
N LEU A 2 -11.38 9.82 -11.17
CA LEU A 2 -11.48 8.57 -10.41
C LEU A 2 -10.21 7.69 -10.52
N GLU A 3 -9.10 8.22 -11.04
CA GLU A 3 -7.87 7.46 -11.32
C GLU A 3 -7.22 6.88 -10.03
N ALA A 4 -7.25 7.60 -8.91
CA ALA A 4 -6.66 7.13 -7.65
C ALA A 4 -7.38 5.92 -7.02
N SER A 5 -8.64 5.67 -7.42
CA SER A 5 -9.43 4.54 -6.93
C SER A 5 -8.91 3.20 -7.46
N ARG A 6 -8.17 3.21 -8.58
CA ARG A 6 -7.74 1.99 -9.27
C ARG A 6 -6.63 1.26 -8.51
N TRP A 7 -5.78 1.98 -7.80
CA TRP A 7 -4.69 1.38 -7.02
C TRP A 7 -5.21 0.60 -5.82
N MET A 8 -6.39 0.96 -5.31
CA MET A 8 -7.02 0.22 -4.22
C MET A 8 -7.37 -1.19 -4.67
N VAL A 9 -7.71 -1.42 -5.94
CA VAL A 9 -8.06 -2.76 -6.45
C VAL A 9 -6.84 -3.68 -6.47
N TRP A 10 -5.64 -3.14 -6.70
CA TRP A 10 -4.40 -3.94 -6.83
C TRP A 10 -3.76 -4.34 -5.50
N LEU A 11 -4.18 -3.70 -4.41
CA LEU A 11 -3.64 -3.96 -3.08
C LEU A 11 -4.57 -4.84 -2.26
N GLU A 12 -3.99 -5.69 -1.43
CA GLU A 12 -4.74 -6.38 -0.37
C GLU A 12 -5.25 -5.37 0.67
N ILE A 13 -6.30 -5.75 1.42
CA ILE A 13 -6.95 -4.87 2.41
C ILE A 13 -5.93 -4.32 3.42
N GLU A 14 -5.03 -5.18 3.95
CA GLU A 14 -3.99 -4.72 4.87
C GLU A 14 -3.03 -3.70 4.24
N GLN A 15 -2.62 -3.95 2.99
CA GLN A 15 -1.73 -3.05 2.25
C GLN A 15 -2.40 -1.69 1.97
N ARG A 16 -3.70 -1.67 1.67
CA ARG A 16 -4.47 -0.43 1.52
C ARG A 16 -4.45 0.38 2.81
N HIS A 17 -4.72 -0.26 3.95
CA HIS A 17 -4.67 0.41 5.25
C HIS A 17 -3.28 0.97 5.55
N LEU A 18 -2.23 0.22 5.24
CA LEU A 18 -0.84 0.65 5.44
C LEU A 18 -0.50 1.88 4.60
N VAL A 19 -0.80 1.85 3.30
CA VAL A 19 -0.57 2.98 2.38
C VAL A 19 -1.36 4.21 2.82
N TRP A 20 -2.61 4.04 3.24
CA TRP A 20 -3.45 5.15 3.67
C TRP A 20 -2.97 5.80 4.98
N MET A 21 -2.57 4.99 5.94
CA MET A 21 -1.97 5.50 7.18
C MET A 21 -0.70 6.29 6.88
N ARG A 22 0.14 5.77 5.97
CA ARG A 22 1.37 6.48 5.61
C ARG A 22 1.10 7.78 4.87
N ALA A 23 0.12 7.80 3.96
CA ALA A 23 -0.32 9.00 3.26
C ALA A 23 -0.91 10.06 4.20
N LYS A 24 -1.60 9.64 5.26
CA LYS A 24 -2.09 10.53 6.33
C LYS A 24 -0.99 11.02 7.29
N GLY A 25 0.28 10.62 7.08
CA GLY A 25 1.39 11.07 7.91
C GLY A 25 1.52 10.37 9.26
N TYR A 26 0.92 9.19 9.44
CA TYR A 26 1.09 8.43 10.69
C TYR A 26 2.57 8.05 10.87
N PRO A 27 3.10 8.16 12.11
CA PRO A 27 4.47 7.73 12.38
C PRO A 27 4.59 6.21 12.27
N TRP A 28 5.76 5.73 11.85
CA TRP A 28 6.03 4.29 11.70
C TRP A 28 5.77 3.47 12.97
N GLN A 29 5.96 4.05 14.15
CA GLN A 29 5.68 3.39 15.41
C GLN A 29 4.17 3.13 15.61
N ALA A 30 3.31 4.06 15.22
CA ALA A 30 1.86 3.87 15.29
C ALA A 30 1.37 2.84 14.27
N ILE A 31 1.95 2.87 13.07
CA ILE A 31 1.70 1.87 12.02
C ILE A 31 2.12 0.48 12.52
N ALA A 32 3.38 0.33 12.94
CA ALA A 32 3.93 -0.92 13.47
C ALA A 32 3.07 -1.52 14.58
N LYS A 33 2.64 -0.70 15.55
CA LYS A 33 1.72 -1.10 16.63
C LYS A 33 0.39 -1.63 16.10
N ARG A 34 -0.21 -0.96 15.10
CA ARG A 34 -1.50 -1.38 14.51
C ARG A 34 -1.40 -2.70 13.75
N PHE A 35 -0.28 -2.95 13.09
CA PHE A 35 -0.03 -4.18 12.32
C PHE A 35 0.64 -5.29 13.13
N GLY A 36 0.86 -5.10 14.44
CA GLY A 36 1.50 -6.09 15.31
C GLY A 36 2.92 -6.48 14.86
N CYS A 37 3.65 -5.55 14.22
CA CYS A 37 5.00 -5.80 13.72
C CYS A 37 5.98 -4.71 14.18
N ASP A 38 7.26 -4.88 13.89
CA ASP A 38 8.28 -3.86 14.15
C ASP A 38 8.30 -2.78 13.04
N ARG A 39 8.96 -1.65 13.32
CA ARG A 39 9.03 -0.51 12.39
C ARG A 39 9.68 -0.86 11.05
N SER A 40 10.70 -1.73 11.04
CA SER A 40 11.40 -2.13 9.82
C SER A 40 10.52 -3.04 8.95
N THR A 41 9.72 -3.91 9.57
CA THR A 41 8.74 -4.73 8.87
C THR A 41 7.61 -3.87 8.29
N ALA A 42 7.11 -2.89 9.03
CA ALA A 42 6.13 -1.94 8.51
C ALA A 42 6.66 -1.16 7.29
N TRP A 43 7.92 -0.68 7.35
CA TRP A 43 8.59 -0.01 6.23
C TRP A 43 8.70 -0.91 5.00
N ARG A 44 9.20 -2.14 5.16
CA ARG A 44 9.35 -3.11 4.05
C ARG A 44 8.00 -3.46 3.42
N ARG A 45 6.96 -3.68 4.24
CA ARG A 45 5.60 -3.94 3.74
C ARG A 45 5.05 -2.77 2.94
N TRP A 46 5.35 -1.54 3.37
CA TRP A 46 4.94 -0.34 2.65
C TRP A 46 5.68 -0.22 1.31
N GLN A 47 6.99 -0.47 1.30
CA GLN A 47 7.78 -0.46 0.07
C GLN A 47 7.25 -1.49 -0.95
N ARG A 48 6.92 -2.71 -0.49
CA ARG A 48 6.28 -3.74 -1.33
C ARG A 48 4.93 -3.33 -1.89
N ALA A 49 4.11 -2.64 -1.09
CA ALA A 49 2.84 -2.10 -1.58
C ALA A 49 3.06 -1.05 -2.68
N LEU A 50 4.07 -0.18 -2.53
CA LEU A 50 4.43 0.78 -3.58
C LEU A 50 4.99 0.10 -4.83
N GLU A 51 5.82 -0.93 -4.67
CA GLU A 51 6.32 -1.73 -5.80
C GLU A 51 5.16 -2.38 -6.56
N CYS A 52 4.15 -2.91 -5.87
CA CYS A 52 2.94 -3.46 -6.51
C CYS A 52 2.19 -2.38 -7.31
N ILE A 53 2.01 -1.18 -6.75
CA ILE A 53 1.39 -0.07 -7.47
C ILE A 53 2.23 0.30 -8.71
N ALA A 54 3.54 0.45 -8.56
CA ALA A 54 4.44 0.81 -9.65
C ALA A 54 4.43 -0.22 -10.77
N LEU A 55 4.42 -1.51 -10.45
CA LEU A 55 4.34 -2.60 -11.43
C LEU A 55 3.04 -2.53 -12.24
N ASN A 56 1.91 -2.28 -11.60
CA ASN A 56 0.61 -2.17 -12.28
C ASN A 56 0.46 -0.86 -13.07
N LEU A 57 1.16 0.21 -12.69
CA LEU A 57 1.23 1.45 -13.46
C LEU A 57 2.11 1.29 -14.70
N MET A 58 3.24 0.60 -14.57
CA MET A 58 4.22 0.41 -15.65
C MET A 58 3.75 -0.65 -16.67
N HIS A 59 3.11 -1.71 -16.19
CA HIS A 59 2.40 -2.67 -17.01
C HIS A 59 0.91 -2.52 -16.70
N PRO A 60 0.12 -1.78 -17.50
CA PRO A 60 -1.33 -1.82 -17.39
C PRO A 60 -1.76 -3.25 -17.72
N SER A 61 -1.85 -4.06 -16.69
CA SER A 61 -2.24 -5.45 -16.77
C SER A 61 -3.60 -5.53 -17.48
N PRO A 62 -3.79 -6.41 -18.48
CA PRO A 62 -5.08 -6.59 -19.15
C PRO A 62 -6.12 -7.28 -18.27
N ILE A 63 -5.88 -7.42 -16.97
CA ILE A 63 -6.79 -8.12 -16.04
C ILE A 63 -7.89 -7.14 -15.60
N THR A 64 -8.79 -6.86 -16.53
CA THR A 64 -10.23 -6.84 -16.23
C THR A 64 -10.71 -8.26 -16.52
N ARG A 65 -10.76 -9.13 -15.50
CA ARG A 65 -11.50 -10.38 -15.57
C ARG A 65 -12.10 -10.68 -14.22
#